data_AF-A0A355REA4-F1
#
_entry.id   AF-A0A355REA4-F1
#
_cell.length_a   1.000
_cell.length_b   1.000
_cell.length_c   1.000
_cell.angle_alpha   90.00
_cell.angle_beta   90.00
_cell.angle_gamma   90.00
#
_symmetry.space_group_name_H-M   'P 1'
#
loop_
_entity.id
_entity.type
_entity.pdbx_description
1 polymer ?
#
loop_
_entity_poly.entity_id
_entity_poly.type
_entity_poly.pdbx_seq_one_letter_code
_entity_poly.pdbx_strand_id
1 'polypeptide(L)'
;MTDLFPVRRALISVSDKTGLVELAHVLAAGGIALLSTGGSAKALRDAGLKVRDVAEVTGFPEMMDGRVKTLHPNVHGGLLALRDNADHVAAMQAHGIDGIDLLIVNLYPFEETVAAGGDYATCVENIDIGGPAMIRAAAKNHGFVTTV
;
A
#
# COMPACT_ATOMS: atom_id res chain seq x y z
N MET A 1 -29.05 1.81 -2.17
CA MET A 1 -28.11 2.47 -3.10
C MET A 1 -26.79 2.50 -2.34
N THR A 2 -25.73 1.89 -2.87
CA THR A 2 -24.43 1.90 -2.19
C THR A 2 -23.86 3.30 -2.30
N ASP A 3 -23.54 3.95 -1.17
CA ASP A 3 -22.81 5.21 -1.21
C ASP A 3 -21.39 4.92 -1.68
N LEU A 4 -21.10 5.30 -2.93
CA LEU A 4 -19.80 5.07 -3.54
C LEU A 4 -18.81 6.15 -3.08
N PHE A 5 -17.69 5.71 -2.49
CA PHE A 5 -16.59 6.61 -2.14
C PHE A 5 -15.64 6.79 -3.33
N PRO A 6 -15.31 8.03 -3.72
CA PRO A 6 -14.42 8.29 -4.83
C PRO A 6 -12.99 7.87 -4.48
N VAL A 7 -12.35 7.12 -5.37
CA VAL A 7 -10.93 6.76 -5.25
C VAL A 7 -10.09 7.99 -5.60
N ARG A 8 -9.34 8.51 -4.63
CA ARG A 8 -8.44 9.66 -4.82
C ARG A 8 -6.97 9.27 -4.65
N ARG A 9 -6.68 8.24 -3.85
CA ARG A 9 -5.31 7.79 -3.58
C ARG A 9 -5.21 6.26 -3.57
N ALA A 10 -4.25 5.75 -4.34
CA ALA A 10 -3.91 4.34 -4.40
C ALA A 10 -2.56 4.08 -3.73
N LEU A 11 -2.51 3.17 -2.76
CA LEU A 11 -1.27 2.62 -2.20
C LEU A 11 -0.92 1.32 -2.92
N ILE A 12 0.22 1.30 -3.61
CA ILE A 12 0.67 0.17 -4.42
C ILE A 12 1.96 -0.41 -3.84
N SER A 13 1.95 -1.68 -3.46
CA SER A 13 3.14 -2.40 -2.99
C SER A 13 3.05 -3.86 -3.43
N VAL A 14 3.70 -4.18 -4.54
CA VAL A 14 3.61 -5.49 -5.20
C VAL A 14 4.99 -6.11 -5.41
N SER A 15 5.10 -7.39 -5.06
CA SER A 15 6.21 -8.27 -5.40
C SER A 15 6.19 -8.61 -6.89
N ASP A 16 5.10 -9.22 -7.37
CA ASP A 16 4.84 -9.47 -8.79
C ASP A 16 4.32 -8.18 -9.46
N LYS A 17 5.00 -7.74 -10.50
CA LYS A 17 4.75 -6.47 -11.20
C LYS A 17 4.00 -6.67 -12.51
N THR A 18 3.52 -7.89 -12.79
CA THR A 18 2.72 -8.19 -13.97
C THR A 18 1.51 -7.26 -14.05
N GLY A 19 1.37 -6.52 -15.16
CA GLY A 19 0.27 -5.57 -15.39
C GLY A 19 0.31 -4.28 -14.56
N LEU A 20 1.34 -4.08 -13.72
CA LEU A 20 1.43 -2.94 -12.80
C LEU A 20 1.42 -1.60 -13.55
N VAL A 21 2.19 -1.50 -14.63
CA VAL A 21 2.39 -0.24 -15.35
C VAL A 21 1.11 0.17 -16.09
N GLU A 22 0.47 -0.77 -16.78
CA GLU A 22 -0.80 -0.55 -17.47
C GLU A 22 -1.89 -0.09 -16.50
N LEU A 23 -2.02 -0.77 -15.36
CA LEU A 23 -2.98 -0.39 -14.31
C LEU A 23 -2.69 1.02 -13.79
N ALA A 24 -1.42 1.32 -13.48
CA ALA A 24 -1.05 2.59 -12.89
C ALA A 24 -1.22 3.78 -13.84
N HIS A 25 -1.07 3.59 -15.15
CA HIS A 25 -1.42 4.61 -16.14
C HIS A 25 -2.91 4.92 -16.15
N VAL A 26 -3.78 3.90 -16.06
CA VAL A 26 -5.23 4.12 -15.97
C VAL A 26 -5.58 4.89 -14.70
N LEU A 27 -5.00 4.51 -13.56
CA LEU A 27 -5.23 5.21 -12.29
C LEU A 27 -4.78 6.68 -12.38
N ALA A 28 -3.57 6.93 -12.88
CA ALA A 28 -3.03 8.28 -13.01
C ALA A 28 -3.81 9.13 -14.01
N ALA A 29 -4.28 8.56 -15.13
CA ALA A 29 -5.15 9.25 -16.09
C ALA A 29 -6.50 9.63 -15.48
N GLY A 30 -6.99 8.83 -14.52
CA GLY A 30 -8.15 9.14 -13.69
C GLY A 30 -7.91 10.19 -12.60
N GLY A 31 -6.71 10.75 -12.50
CA GLY A 31 -6.35 11.74 -11.48
C GLY A 31 -6.08 11.16 -10.09
N ILE A 32 -5.91 9.83 -9.98
CA ILE A 32 -5.64 9.15 -8.71
C ILE A 32 -4.17 9.34 -8.33
N ALA A 33 -3.92 9.80 -7.10
CA ALA A 33 -2.58 9.94 -6.57
C ALA A 33 -1.97 8.56 -6.28
N LEU A 34 -0.79 8.30 -6.84
CA LEU A 34 -0.05 7.06 -6.63
C LEU A 34 0.90 7.20 -5.44
N LEU A 35 0.71 6.36 -4.44
CA LEU A 35 1.58 6.18 -3.28
C LEU A 35 2.26 4.81 -3.40
N SER A 36 3.58 4.74 -3.29
CA SER A 36 4.29 3.47 -3.37
C SER A 36 5.61 3.49 -2.61
N THR A 37 6.31 2.35 -2.58
CA THR A 37 7.60 2.18 -1.92
C THR A 37 8.46 1.14 -2.64
N GLY A 38 9.77 1.17 -2.39
CA GLY A 38 10.73 0.18 -2.89
C GLY A 38 10.66 -0.07 -4.40
N GLY A 39 10.76 -1.34 -4.78
CA GLY A 39 10.78 -1.75 -6.20
C GLY A 39 9.51 -1.41 -6.98
N SER A 40 8.35 -1.32 -6.33
CA SER A 40 7.10 -0.90 -7.00
C SER A 40 7.17 0.59 -7.38
N ALA A 41 7.59 1.46 -6.45
CA ALA A 41 7.76 2.89 -6.74
C ALA A 41 8.78 3.12 -7.86
N LYS A 42 9.88 2.38 -7.86
CA LYS A 42 10.88 2.43 -8.93
C LYS A 42 10.28 2.06 -10.29
N ALA A 43 9.59 0.92 -10.39
CA ALA A 43 9.00 0.47 -11.65
C ALA A 43 7.99 1.50 -12.22
N LEU A 44 7.17 2.10 -11.35
CA LEU A 44 6.23 3.14 -11.74
C LEU A 44 6.91 4.42 -12.22
N ARG A 45 7.98 4.87 -11.55
CA ARG A 45 8.76 6.05 -11.97
C ARG A 45 9.50 5.83 -13.27
N ASP A 46 10.08 4.63 -13.46
CA ASP A 46 10.75 4.26 -14.70
C ASP A 46 9.77 4.26 -15.89
N ALA A 47 8.47 4.05 -15.64
CA ALA A 47 7.38 4.20 -16.61
C ALA A 47 6.87 5.66 -16.77
N GLY A 48 7.53 6.64 -16.16
CA GLY A 48 7.18 8.06 -16.28
C GLY A 48 6.01 8.53 -15.42
N LEU A 49 5.55 7.72 -14.46
CA LEU A 49 4.45 8.09 -13.56
C LEU A 49 4.94 8.93 -12.38
N LYS A 50 4.12 9.89 -11.96
CA LYS A 50 4.34 10.64 -10.71
C LYS A 50 3.93 9.77 -9.52
N VAL A 51 4.88 9.47 -8.66
CA VAL A 51 4.68 8.60 -7.47
C VAL A 51 5.21 9.31 -6.23
N ARG A 52 4.36 9.42 -5.21
CA ARG A 52 4.75 9.86 -3.86
C ARG A 52 5.34 8.66 -3.12
N ASP A 53 6.48 8.84 -2.45
CA ASP A 53 7.02 7.76 -1.61
C ASP A 53 6.26 7.64 -0.29
N VAL A 54 6.09 6.40 0.20
CA VAL A 54 5.59 6.16 1.56
C VAL A 54 6.46 6.88 2.61
N ALA A 55 7.77 6.93 2.42
CA ALA A 55 8.68 7.64 3.32
C ALA A 55 8.36 9.15 3.45
N GLU A 56 7.85 9.79 2.39
CA GLU A 56 7.39 11.19 2.44
C GLU A 56 6.07 11.36 3.21
N VAL A 57 5.24 10.31 3.27
CA VAL A 57 3.98 10.31 4.04
C VAL A 57 4.26 10.03 5.51
N THR A 58 5.20 9.15 5.80
CA THR A 58 5.52 8.74 7.17
C THR A 58 6.52 9.68 7.84
N GLY A 59 7.37 10.37 7.07
CA GLY A 59 8.54 11.07 7.60
C GLY A 59 9.63 10.12 8.12
N PHE A 60 9.50 8.82 7.86
CA PHE A 60 10.42 7.78 8.29
C PHE A 60 11.02 7.07 7.08
N PRO A 61 12.37 6.92 7.02
CA PRO A 61 13.01 6.18 5.95
C PRO A 61 12.70 4.68 6.05
N GLU A 62 12.99 3.95 4.98
CA GLU A 62 13.03 2.49 5.01
C GLU A 62 14.17 2.01 5.94
N MET A 63 13.89 1.03 6.80
CA MET A 63 14.84 0.52 7.80
C MET A 63 14.87 -1.01 7.85
N MET A 64 15.95 -1.55 8.43
CA MET A 64 16.16 -2.99 8.62
C MET A 64 15.98 -3.78 7.32
N ASP A 65 16.69 -3.37 6.28
CA ASP A 65 16.67 -4.01 4.95
C ASP A 65 15.27 -4.16 4.35
N GLY A 66 14.42 -3.14 4.57
CA GLY A 66 13.08 -3.07 4.01
C GLY A 66 12.00 -3.81 4.80
N ARG A 67 12.34 -4.38 5.96
CA ARG A 67 11.39 -5.02 6.87
C ARG A 67 10.41 -4.02 7.49
N VAL A 68 10.82 -2.77 7.67
CA VAL A 68 9.98 -1.70 8.24
C VAL A 68 9.91 -0.51 7.28
N LYS A 69 8.81 -0.44 6.54
CA LYS A 69 8.50 0.64 5.59
C LYS A 69 7.06 1.15 5.65
N THR A 70 6.10 0.24 5.81
CA THR A 70 4.66 0.56 5.77
C THR A 70 3.94 0.41 7.12
N LEU A 71 4.62 -0.17 8.13
CA LEU A 71 4.11 -0.35 9.49
C LEU A 71 4.12 0.98 10.27
N HIS A 72 3.35 1.95 9.80
CA HIS A 72 3.32 3.31 10.34
C HIS A 72 1.88 3.82 10.50
N PRO A 73 1.57 4.61 11.56
CA PRO A 73 0.24 5.18 11.76
C PRO A 73 -0.29 6.00 10.57
N ASN A 74 0.57 6.75 9.87
CA ASN A 74 0.12 7.52 8.69
C ASN A 74 -0.32 6.63 7.51
N VAL A 75 0.15 5.38 7.44
CA VAL A 75 -0.31 4.40 6.44
C VAL A 75 -1.56 3.69 6.95
N HIS A 76 -1.48 3.08 8.14
CA HIS A 76 -2.59 2.28 8.67
C HIS A 76 -3.79 3.12 9.12
N GLY A 77 -3.60 4.34 9.60
CA GLY A 77 -4.68 5.30 9.85
C GLY A 77 -5.36 5.72 8.56
N GLY A 78 -4.59 5.89 7.48
CA GLY A 78 -5.11 6.11 6.13
C GLY A 78 -5.97 4.94 5.66
N LEU A 79 -5.60 3.70 5.97
CA LEU A 79 -6.37 2.50 5.61
C LEU A 79 -7.56 2.21 6.54
N LEU A 80 -7.47 2.51 7.85
CA LEU A 80 -8.43 2.03 8.85
C LEU A 80 -9.46 3.06 9.30
N ALA A 81 -9.25 4.35 9.07
CA ALA A 81 -10.18 5.36 9.55
C ALA A 81 -11.52 5.29 8.77
N LEU A 82 -12.62 5.22 9.51
CA LEU A 82 -13.97 5.29 8.95
C LEU A 82 -14.24 6.75 8.55
N ARG A 83 -14.76 6.97 7.32
CA ARG A 83 -14.93 8.33 6.78
C ARG A 83 -16.24 8.99 7.20
N ASP A 84 -17.15 8.21 7.75
CA ASP A 84 -18.45 8.61 8.29
C ASP A 84 -18.44 8.79 9.82
N ASN A 85 -17.33 8.47 10.49
CA ASN A 85 -17.14 8.67 11.92
C ASN A 85 -16.39 10.00 12.17
N ALA A 86 -17.06 10.95 12.81
CA ALA A 86 -16.52 12.29 13.07
C ALA A 86 -15.23 12.27 13.91
N ASP A 87 -15.11 11.38 14.90
CA ASP A 87 -13.92 11.27 15.75
C ASP A 87 -12.71 10.76 14.95
N HIS A 88 -12.93 9.80 14.05
CA HIS A 88 -11.89 9.30 13.17
C HIS A 88 -11.40 10.38 12.19
N VAL A 89 -12.33 11.12 11.59
CA VAL A 89 -12.00 12.23 10.69
C VAL A 89 -11.24 13.34 11.43
N ALA A 90 -11.67 13.69 12.65
CA ALA A 90 -10.97 14.66 13.48
C ALA A 90 -9.54 14.20 13.82
N ALA A 91 -9.35 12.94 14.19
CA ALA A 91 -8.04 12.36 14.46
C ALA A 91 -7.14 12.38 13.21
N MET A 92 -7.68 12.04 12.04
CA MET A 92 -6.93 12.12 10.79
C MET A 92 -6.43 13.55 10.51
N GLN A 93 -7.30 14.55 10.66
CA GLN A 93 -6.95 15.94 10.45
C GLN A 93 -5.90 16.42 11.45
N ALA A 94 -6.09 16.12 12.74
CA ALA A 94 -5.18 16.52 13.82
C ALA A 94 -3.77 15.96 13.64
N HIS A 95 -3.64 14.76 13.06
CA HIS A 95 -2.36 14.08 12.86
C HIS A 95 -1.85 14.13 11.42
N GLY A 96 -2.50 14.86 10.52
CA GLY A 96 -2.09 14.98 9.11
C GLY A 96 -2.14 13.65 8.35
N ILE A 97 -3.08 12.77 8.69
CA ILE A 97 -3.24 11.45 8.07
C ILE A 97 -4.15 11.59 6.86
N ASP A 98 -3.58 11.31 5.69
CA ASP A 98 -4.30 11.24 4.42
C ASP A 98 -5.05 9.91 4.27
N GLY A 99 -6.26 9.94 3.69
CA GLY A 99 -7.02 8.73 3.38
C GLY A 99 -6.39 7.92 2.23
N ILE A 100 -6.44 6.59 2.34
CA ILE A 100 -6.11 5.67 1.24
C ILE A 100 -7.40 4.96 0.86
N ASP A 101 -7.74 4.97 -0.44
CA ASP A 101 -9.04 4.50 -0.93
C ASP A 101 -8.91 3.20 -1.75
N LEU A 102 -7.72 2.98 -2.33
CA LEU A 102 -7.37 1.77 -3.06
C LEU A 102 -6.03 1.24 -2.55
N LEU A 103 -6.00 -0.04 -2.17
CA LEU A 103 -4.79 -0.80 -1.84
C LEU A 103 -4.57 -1.84 -2.93
N ILE A 104 -3.38 -1.85 -3.54
CA ILE A 104 -2.96 -2.86 -4.52
C ILE A 104 -1.72 -3.54 -3.98
N VAL A 105 -1.87 -4.76 -3.48
CA VAL A 105 -0.79 -5.50 -2.79
C VAL A 105 -0.82 -6.98 -3.17
N ASN A 106 0.33 -7.50 -3.58
CA ASN A 106 0.60 -8.93 -3.57
C ASN A 106 1.87 -9.20 -2.74
N LEU A 107 1.90 -10.39 -2.14
CA LEU A 107 2.86 -10.74 -1.10
C LEU A 107 4.17 -11.23 -1.68
N TYR A 108 5.20 -11.30 -0.83
CA TYR A 108 6.42 -12.00 -1.19
C TYR A 108 6.13 -13.49 -1.44
N PRO A 109 6.82 -14.11 -2.42
CA PRO A 109 6.51 -15.45 -2.91
C PRO A 109 7.07 -16.53 -1.97
N PHE A 110 6.59 -16.57 -0.73
CA PHE A 110 7.09 -17.49 0.30
C PHE A 110 6.92 -18.95 -0.11
N GLU A 111 5.71 -19.34 -0.55
CA GLU A 111 5.41 -20.72 -0.96
C GLU A 111 6.28 -21.16 -2.13
N GLU A 112 6.42 -20.32 -3.14
CA GLU A 112 7.26 -20.58 -4.33
C GLU A 112 8.74 -20.68 -3.95
N THR A 113 9.21 -19.84 -3.01
CA THR A 113 10.58 -19.87 -2.48
C THR A 113 10.87 -21.20 -1.79
N VAL A 114 9.94 -21.69 -0.97
CA VAL A 114 10.06 -22.99 -0.31
C VAL A 114 10.02 -24.12 -1.34
N ALA A 115 9.09 -24.08 -2.29
CA ALA A 115 8.94 -25.09 -3.33
C ALA A 115 10.17 -25.19 -4.25
N ALA A 116 10.87 -24.07 -4.48
CA ALA A 116 12.11 -24.00 -5.24
C ALA A 116 13.35 -24.52 -4.47
N GLY A 117 13.19 -24.95 -3.20
CA GLY A 117 14.29 -25.45 -2.38
C GLY A 117 15.15 -24.37 -1.75
N GLY A 118 14.60 -23.18 -1.50
CA GLY A 118 15.29 -22.11 -0.78
C GLY A 118 15.75 -22.55 0.61
N ASP A 119 16.91 -22.07 1.05
CA ASP A 119 17.40 -22.35 2.40
C ASP A 119 16.56 -21.63 3.47
N TYR A 120 16.81 -21.96 4.75
CA TYR A 120 16.05 -21.40 5.87
C TYR A 120 16.07 -19.87 5.90
N ALA A 121 17.25 -19.26 5.71
CA ALA A 121 17.40 -17.81 5.76
C ALA A 121 16.62 -17.14 4.62
N THR A 122 16.72 -17.67 3.41
CA THR A 122 16.01 -17.18 2.22
C THR A 122 14.50 -17.29 2.40
N CYS A 123 14.01 -18.41 2.93
CA CYS A 123 12.59 -18.58 3.24
C CYS A 123 12.13 -17.55 4.28
N VAL A 124 12.91 -17.34 5.35
CA VAL A 124 12.59 -16.37 6.40
C VAL A 124 12.53 -14.93 5.87
N GLU A 125 13.43 -14.53 4.97
CA GLU A 125 13.38 -13.19 4.34
C GLU A 125 12.16 -13.00 3.42
N ASN A 126 11.57 -14.08 2.91
CA ASN A 126 10.35 -14.03 2.09
C ASN A 126 9.06 -14.02 2.94
N ILE A 127 9.15 -13.97 4.27
CA ILE A 127 8.00 -13.77 5.13
C ILE A 127 7.62 -12.28 5.12
N ASP A 128 6.56 -11.95 4.39
CA ASP A 128 6.04 -10.57 4.35
C ASP A 128 5.28 -10.24 5.66
N ILE A 129 5.58 -9.07 6.22
CA ILE A 129 4.91 -8.52 7.41
C ILE A 129 4.01 -7.34 7.04
N GLY A 130 4.54 -6.42 6.23
CA GLY A 130 3.83 -5.20 5.85
C GLY A 130 2.66 -5.47 4.93
N GLY A 131 2.83 -6.34 3.93
CA GLY A 131 1.79 -6.72 2.97
C GLY A 131 0.55 -7.28 3.66
N PRO A 132 0.66 -8.36 4.48
CA PRO A 132 -0.48 -8.91 5.20
C PRO A 132 -1.12 -7.92 6.18
N ALA A 133 -0.33 -7.07 6.84
CA ALA A 133 -0.87 -6.04 7.73
C ALA A 133 -1.74 -5.03 6.96
N MET A 134 -1.29 -4.57 5.78
CA MET A 134 -2.03 -3.64 4.93
C MET A 134 -3.30 -4.28 4.36
N ILE A 135 -3.21 -5.50 3.81
CA ILE A 135 -4.38 -6.24 3.27
C ILE A 135 -5.45 -6.39 4.36
N ARG A 136 -5.06 -6.84 5.55
CA ARG A 136 -6.00 -7.01 6.68
C ARG A 136 -6.62 -5.68 7.11
N ALA A 137 -5.85 -4.59 7.09
CA ALA A 137 -6.35 -3.27 7.44
C ALA A 137 -7.38 -2.75 6.42
N ALA A 138 -7.07 -2.84 5.12
CA ALA A 138 -7.98 -2.43 4.05
C ALA A 138 -9.25 -3.29 4.02
N ALA A 139 -9.12 -4.62 4.11
CA ALA A 139 -10.27 -5.53 4.12
C ALA A 139 -11.21 -5.27 5.32
N LYS A 140 -10.66 -4.94 6.50
CA LYS A 140 -11.45 -4.53 7.66
C LYS A 140 -12.27 -3.27 7.38
N ASN A 141 -11.74 -2.34 6.58
CA ASN A 141 -12.34 -1.06 6.26
C ASN A 141 -12.97 -1.00 4.84
N HIS A 142 -13.50 -2.13 4.36
CA HIS A 142 -14.00 -2.29 2.99
C HIS A 142 -15.12 -1.33 2.57
N GLY A 143 -15.80 -0.68 3.53
CA GLY A 143 -16.77 0.37 3.24
C GLY A 143 -16.15 1.63 2.62
N PHE A 144 -14.84 1.85 2.84
CA PHE A 144 -14.11 3.03 2.34
C PHE A 144 -12.85 2.69 1.54
N VAL A 145 -12.35 1.45 1.63
CA VAL A 145 -11.11 1.03 0.99
C VAL A 145 -11.35 -0.22 0.15
N THR A 146 -11.01 -0.15 -1.13
CA THR A 146 -10.93 -1.35 -1.98
C THR A 146 -9.53 -1.94 -1.85
N THR A 147 -9.43 -3.25 -1.59
CA THR A 147 -8.16 -3.98 -1.62
C THR A 147 -8.14 -4.94 -2.80
N VAL A 148 -7.04 -4.96 -3.53
CA VAL A 148 -6.77 -5.81 -4.70
C VAL A 148 -5.43 -6.51 -4.50
#